data_AF-A0A0G0Y297-F1
#
_entry.id   AF-A0A0G0Y297-F1
#
_cell.length_a   1.000
_cell.length_b   1.000
_cell.length_c   1.000
_cell.angle_alpha   90.00
_cell.angle_beta   90.00
_cell.angle_gamma   90.00
#
_symmetry.space_group_name_H-M   'P 1'
#
loop_
_entity.id
_entity.type
_entity.pdbx_description
1 polymer ?
#
loop_
_entity_poly.entity_id
_entity_poly.type
_entity_poly.pdbx_seq_one_letter_code
_entity_poly.pdbx_strand_id
1 'polypeptide(L)'
;MSMVIAISLWESIFRSTPQVFGYYGSQMLTYIFVSNIVGFITLSSRTIEVPNVIRSGDLSLYLIRPLRFFVYWFSRDIADKFQNVIFAAFELIALYIIFHPALTIPTHVLTVLITVLAVFGGLVMYYFINMIFGFLAFWSPDVWAPRFLFFVIMFFVSGST
;
A
#
# COMPACT_ATOMS: atom_id res chain seq x y z
N MET A 1 10.85 0.10 -11.30
CA MET A 1 12.29 -0.27 -11.39
C MET A 1 12.73 -1.26 -10.32
N SER A 2 12.41 -1.05 -9.04
CA SER A 2 12.71 -2.02 -7.95
C SER A 2 12.19 -3.43 -8.25
N MET A 3 10.98 -3.55 -8.81
CA MET A 3 10.37 -4.85 -9.15
C MET A 3 11.13 -5.61 -10.24
N VAL A 4 11.66 -4.92 -11.26
CA VAL A 4 12.49 -5.53 -12.31
C VAL A 4 13.78 -6.10 -11.74
N ILE A 5 14.42 -5.36 -10.83
CA ILE A 5 15.64 -5.80 -10.14
C ILE A 5 15.34 -7.03 -9.30
N ALA A 6 14.25 -7.01 -8.51
CA ALA A 6 13.84 -8.15 -7.70
C ALA A 6 13.56 -9.40 -8.53
N ILE A 7 12.79 -9.28 -9.62
CA ILE A 7 12.48 -10.39 -10.52
C ILE A 7 13.77 -10.95 -11.13
N SER A 8 14.64 -10.08 -11.67
CA SER A 8 15.89 -10.51 -12.32
C SER A 8 16.84 -11.21 -11.34
N LEU A 9 16.94 -10.70 -10.12
CA LEU A 9 17.77 -11.28 -9.07
C LEU A 9 17.27 -12.67 -8.67
N TRP A 10 15.97 -12.80 -8.40
CA TRP A 10 15.39 -14.10 -8.01
C TRP A 10 15.40 -15.11 -9.16
N GLU A 11 15.17 -14.67 -10.39
CA GLU A 11 15.30 -15.54 -11.57
C GLU A 11 16.75 -16.06 -11.70
N SER A 12 17.76 -15.21 -11.48
CA SER A 12 19.16 -15.62 -11.51
C SER A 12 19.51 -16.66 -10.43
N ILE A 13 18.95 -16.53 -9.23
CA ILE A 13 19.18 -17.48 -8.13
C ILE A 13 18.53 -18.83 -8.46
N PHE A 14 17.27 -18.83 -8.88
CA PHE A 14 16.52 -20.06 -9.15
C PHE A 14 16.97 -20.78 -10.43
N ARG A 15 17.77 -20.14 -11.30
CA ARG A 15 18.48 -20.83 -12.39
C ARG A 15 19.51 -21.85 -11.90
N SER A 16 20.14 -21.60 -10.75
CA SER A 16 21.23 -22.44 -10.23
C SER A 16 20.76 -23.45 -9.18
N THR A 17 19.69 -23.14 -8.44
CA THR A 17 19.12 -24.01 -7.41
C THR A 17 17.59 -24.06 -7.54
N PRO A 18 16.98 -25.24 -7.74
CA PRO A 18 15.53 -25.35 -7.97
C PRO A 18 14.68 -25.02 -6.74
N GLN A 19 15.26 -25.12 -5.53
CA GLN A 19 14.59 -24.79 -4.27
C GLN A 19 15.54 -24.00 -3.38
N VAL A 20 15.05 -22.89 -2.83
CA VAL A 20 15.80 -22.01 -1.93
C VAL A 20 14.91 -21.69 -0.74
N PHE A 21 15.40 -21.95 0.48
CA PHE A 21 14.64 -21.80 1.73
C PHE A 21 13.27 -22.50 1.75
N GLY A 22 13.12 -23.61 1.03
CA GLY A 22 11.86 -24.35 0.94
C GLY A 22 10.89 -23.86 -0.12
N TYR A 23 11.16 -22.73 -0.77
CA TYR A 23 10.31 -22.15 -1.81
C TYR A 23 10.80 -22.46 -3.22
N TYR A 24 9.86 -22.58 -4.15
CA TYR A 24 10.12 -22.62 -5.58
C TYR A 24 10.12 -21.20 -6.16
N GLY A 25 10.82 -21.01 -7.29
CA GLY A 25 10.89 -19.71 -7.96
C GLY A 25 9.52 -19.12 -8.30
N SER A 26 8.55 -19.96 -8.69
CA SER A 26 7.18 -19.52 -8.99
C SER A 26 6.48 -18.91 -7.78
N GLN A 27 6.69 -19.47 -6.59
CA GLN A 27 6.09 -19.00 -5.34
C GLN A 27 6.71 -17.67 -4.91
N MET A 28 8.03 -17.52 -5.07
CA MET A 28 8.73 -16.27 -4.75
C MET A 28 8.30 -15.14 -5.69
N LEU A 29 8.17 -15.41 -6.99
CA LEU A 29 7.67 -14.44 -7.96
C LEU A 29 6.22 -14.04 -7.65
N THR A 30 5.33 -15.00 -7.34
CA THR A 30 3.97 -14.68 -6.86
C THR A 30 4.01 -13.76 -5.65
N TYR A 31 4.85 -14.04 -4.65
CA TYR A 31 4.96 -13.22 -3.45
C TYR A 31 5.39 -11.78 -3.76
N ILE A 32 6.37 -11.59 -4.65
CA ILE A 32 6.83 -10.25 -5.05
C ILE A 32 5.70 -9.48 -5.75
N PHE A 33 4.96 -10.12 -6.67
CA PHE A 33 3.82 -9.48 -7.34
C PHE A 33 2.71 -9.11 -6.34
N VAL A 34 2.30 -10.06 -5.51
CA VAL A 34 1.20 -9.86 -4.55
C VAL A 34 1.57 -8.81 -3.50
N SER A 35 2.79 -8.83 -2.96
CA SER A 35 3.23 -7.84 -1.96
C SER A 35 3.24 -6.41 -2.52
N ASN A 36 3.65 -6.22 -3.78
CA ASN A 36 3.57 -4.92 -4.44
C ASN A 36 2.11 -4.47 -4.63
N ILE A 37 1.23 -5.35 -5.12
CA ILE A 37 -0.21 -5.06 -5.25
C ILE A 37 -0.80 -4.61 -3.92
N VAL A 38 -0.51 -5.34 -2.84
CA VAL A 38 -0.98 -4.99 -1.49
C VAL A 38 -0.43 -3.63 -1.07
N GLY A 39 0.85 -3.34 -1.35
CA GLY A 39 1.45 -2.02 -1.13
C GLY A 39 0.69 -0.90 -1.84
N PHE A 40 0.39 -1.05 -3.13
CA PHE A 40 -0.35 -0.04 -3.90
C PHE A 40 -1.76 0.22 -3.36
N ILE A 41 -2.45 -0.82 -2.88
CA ILE A 41 -3.78 -0.71 -2.29
C ILE A 41 -3.72 -0.03 -0.91
N THR A 42 -2.70 -0.32 -0.10
CA THR A 42 -2.68 0.06 1.33
C THR A 42 -1.91 1.34 1.63
N LEU A 43 -0.78 1.61 0.97
CA LEU A 43 0.19 2.63 1.40
C LEU A 43 0.00 4.03 0.80
N SER A 44 -0.89 4.24 -0.18
CA SER A 44 -1.24 5.61 -0.59
C SER A 44 -2.15 6.29 0.44
N SER A 45 -2.00 7.59 0.67
CA SER A 45 -3.01 8.34 1.39
C SER A 45 -3.12 9.82 1.02
N ARG A 46 -4.37 10.32 0.92
CA ARG A 46 -4.71 11.73 0.68
C ARG A 46 -4.89 12.56 1.94
N THR A 47 -4.80 11.94 3.10
CA THR A 47 -4.87 12.61 4.41
C THR A 47 -3.72 13.58 4.67
N ILE A 48 -2.69 13.62 3.82
CA ILE A 48 -1.59 14.60 3.90
C ILE A 48 -2.06 16.05 3.76
N GLU A 49 -3.23 16.27 3.16
CA GLU A 49 -3.85 17.58 3.01
C GLU A 49 -4.63 18.03 4.26
N VAL A 50 -5.00 17.11 5.16
CA VAL A 50 -5.79 17.39 6.36
C VAL A 50 -5.12 18.45 7.27
N PRO A 51 -3.80 18.38 7.56
CA PRO A 51 -3.10 19.43 8.29
C PRO A 51 -3.29 20.83 7.72
N ASN A 52 -3.28 20.96 6.39
CA ASN A 52 -3.44 22.26 5.72
C ASN A 52 -4.87 22.80 5.88
N VAL A 53 -5.88 21.93 5.81
CA VAL A 53 -7.28 22.29 6.07
C VAL A 53 -7.51 22.73 7.51
N ILE A 54 -6.79 22.14 8.47
CA ILE A 54 -6.85 22.56 9.88
C ILE A 54 -6.20 23.93 10.06
N ARG A 55 -4.97 24.11 9.53
CA ARG A 55 -4.19 25.35 9.70
C ARG A 55 -4.80 26.56 9.00
N SER A 56 -5.44 26.36 7.86
CA SER A 56 -6.16 27.40 7.13
C SER A 56 -7.48 27.81 7.80
N GLY A 57 -7.98 27.03 8.77
CA GLY A 57 -9.29 27.24 9.38
C GLY A 57 -10.47 26.71 8.54
N ASP A 58 -10.19 26.18 7.34
CA ASP A 58 -11.20 25.62 6.43
C ASP A 58 -11.95 24.42 7.03
N LEU A 59 -11.39 23.76 8.05
CA LEU A 59 -12.09 22.71 8.79
C LEU A 59 -13.48 23.16 9.27
N SER A 60 -13.62 24.41 9.70
CA SER A 60 -14.91 24.97 10.12
C SER A 60 -15.98 24.87 9.02
N LEU A 61 -15.60 25.11 7.77
CA LEU A 61 -16.48 25.01 6.59
C LEU A 61 -16.93 23.56 6.32
N TYR A 62 -16.09 22.58 6.65
CA TYR A 62 -16.47 21.17 6.55
C TYR A 62 -17.44 20.75 7.66
N LEU A 63 -17.29 21.31 8.87
CA LEU A 63 -18.10 20.95 10.03
C LEU A 63 -19.53 21.53 9.98
N ILE A 64 -19.73 22.67 9.31
CA ILE A 64 -21.08 23.26 9.13
C ILE A 64 -21.90 22.57 8.04
N ARG A 65 -21.26 21.85 7.12
CA ARG A 65 -21.94 21.12 6.05
C ARG A 65 -22.49 19.80 6.60
N PRO A 66 -23.62 19.27 6.08
CA PRO A 66 -24.18 17.99 6.50
C PRO A 66 -23.38 16.81 5.90
N LEU A 67 -22.06 16.80 6.10
CA LEU A 67 -21.13 15.80 5.62
C LEU A 67 -20.29 15.25 6.78
N ARG A 68 -20.01 13.96 6.73
CA ARG A 68 -19.14 13.31 7.71
C ARG A 68 -17.69 13.48 7.25
N PHE A 69 -16.93 14.33 7.92
CA PHE A 69 -15.53 14.64 7.58
C PHE A 69 -14.69 13.37 7.31
N PHE A 70 -14.77 12.38 8.21
CA PHE A 70 -14.04 11.11 8.06
C PHE A 70 -14.45 10.33 6.82
N VAL A 71 -15.73 10.27 6.47
CA VAL A 71 -16.20 9.51 5.30
C VAL A 71 -15.80 10.25 4.01
N TYR A 72 -15.87 11.58 4.02
CA TYR A 72 -15.44 12.41 2.90
C TYR A 72 -13.96 12.18 2.57
N TRP A 73 -13.09 12.28 3.57
CA TRP A 73 -11.65 12.04 3.36
C TRP A 73 -11.33 10.60 3.02
N PHE A 74 -12.03 9.64 3.61
CA PHE A 74 -11.88 8.23 3.25
C PHE A 74 -12.27 7.97 1.79
N SER A 75 -13.32 8.62 1.30
CA SER A 75 -13.73 8.51 -0.12
C SER A 75 -12.67 9.11 -1.05
N ARG A 76 -12.06 10.24 -0.69
CA ARG A 76 -10.93 10.82 -1.44
C ARG A 76 -9.71 9.91 -1.44
N ASP A 77 -9.43 9.26 -0.31
CA ASP A 77 -8.34 8.31 -0.13
C ASP A 77 -8.54 7.07 -1.01
N ILE A 78 -9.76 6.51 -1.04
CA ILE A 78 -10.13 5.40 -1.92
C ILE A 78 -9.99 5.77 -3.40
N ALA A 79 -10.44 6.97 -3.80
CA ALA A 79 -10.35 7.40 -5.19
C ALA A 79 -8.89 7.46 -5.67
N ASP A 80 -7.99 7.96 -4.83
CA ASP A 80 -6.55 7.99 -5.14
C ASP A 80 -5.94 6.59 -5.21
N LYS A 81 -6.28 5.72 -4.24
CA LYS A 81 -5.85 4.31 -4.26
C LYS A 81 -6.35 3.59 -5.51
N PHE A 82 -7.58 3.85 -5.93
CA PHE A 82 -8.15 3.26 -7.14
C PHE A 82 -7.34 3.68 -8.39
N GLN A 83 -6.97 4.95 -8.50
CA GLN A 83 -6.10 5.42 -9.57
C GLN A 83 -4.73 4.72 -9.53
N ASN A 84 -4.11 4.59 -8.35
CA ASN A 84 -2.84 3.89 -8.19
C ASN A 84 -2.93 2.41 -8.57
N VAL A 85 -4.04 1.74 -8.21
CA VAL A 85 -4.29 0.34 -8.59
C VAL A 85 -4.43 0.18 -10.10
N ILE A 86 -5.08 1.13 -10.79
CA ILE A 86 -5.16 1.10 -12.26
C ILE A 86 -3.76 1.18 -12.87
N PHE A 87 -2.93 2.14 -12.43
CA PHE A 87 -1.56 2.25 -12.94
C PHE A 87 -0.71 1.02 -12.62
N ALA A 88 -0.82 0.50 -11.39
CA ALA A 88 -0.14 -0.73 -11.00
C ALA A 88 -0.60 -1.92 -11.85
N ALA A 89 -1.89 -2.04 -12.16
CA ALA A 89 -2.40 -3.10 -13.03
C ALA A 89 -1.74 -3.05 -14.41
N PHE A 90 -1.58 -1.86 -15.01
CA PHE A 90 -0.86 -1.71 -16.27
C PHE A 90 0.62 -2.13 -16.16
N GLU A 91 1.32 -1.72 -15.10
CA GLU A 91 2.72 -2.11 -14.86
C GLU A 91 2.85 -3.64 -14.70
N LEU A 92 1.98 -4.26 -13.91
CA LEU A 92 2.00 -5.69 -13.63
C LEU A 92 1.67 -6.52 -14.87
N ILE A 93 0.71 -6.08 -15.69
CA ILE A 93 0.39 -6.73 -16.98
C ILE A 93 1.60 -6.64 -17.93
N ALA A 94 2.25 -5.48 -18.02
CA ALA A 94 3.44 -5.32 -18.84
C ALA A 94 4.58 -6.24 -18.38
N LEU A 95 4.83 -6.33 -17.06
CA LEU A 95 5.84 -7.23 -16.50
C LEU A 95 5.49 -8.71 -16.73
N TYR A 96 4.22 -9.08 -16.61
CA TYR A 96 3.78 -10.44 -16.90
C TYR A 96 4.02 -10.84 -18.35
N ILE A 97 3.77 -9.92 -19.31
CA ILE A 97 3.99 -10.16 -20.74
C ILE A 97 5.49 -10.26 -21.06
N ILE A 98 6.35 -9.47 -20.42
CA ILE A 98 7.78 -9.44 -20.71
C ILE A 98 8.51 -10.66 -20.12
N PHE A 99 8.22 -11.00 -18.86
CA PHE A 99 8.97 -12.01 -18.12
C PHE A 99 8.30 -13.40 -18.11
N HIS A 100 7.03 -13.50 -18.50
CA HIS A 100 6.23 -14.72 -18.44
C HIS A 100 6.44 -15.54 -17.13
N PRO A 101 6.33 -14.90 -15.95
CA PRO A 101 6.62 -15.58 -14.70
C PRO A 101 5.61 -16.71 -14.48
N ALA A 102 6.09 -17.89 -14.11
CA ALA A 102 5.22 -18.95 -13.62
C ALA A 102 4.64 -18.52 -12.26
N LEU A 103 3.38 -18.11 -12.23
CA LEU A 103 2.70 -17.69 -11.00
C LEU A 103 1.94 -18.87 -10.40
N THR A 104 2.16 -19.14 -9.12
CA THR A 104 1.36 -20.09 -8.34
C THR A 104 0.22 -19.34 -7.65
N ILE A 105 -1.04 -19.61 -8.07
CA ILE A 105 -2.23 -18.99 -7.46
C ILE A 105 -2.74 -19.91 -6.34
N PRO A 106 -3.16 -19.36 -5.17
CA PRO A 106 -3.77 -20.16 -4.12
C PRO A 106 -5.04 -20.86 -4.62
N THR A 107 -5.13 -22.18 -4.45
CA THR A 107 -6.32 -22.96 -4.85
C THR A 107 -7.45 -22.90 -3.81
N HIS A 108 -7.12 -22.56 -2.57
CA HIS A 108 -8.07 -22.58 -1.46
C HIS A 108 -8.76 -21.23 -1.27
N VAL A 109 -10.09 -21.21 -1.45
CA VAL A 109 -10.92 -19.98 -1.37
C VAL A 109 -10.78 -19.27 -0.02
N LEU A 110 -10.68 -20.03 1.07
CA LEU A 110 -10.52 -19.45 2.41
C LEU A 110 -9.26 -18.60 2.54
N THR A 111 -8.15 -18.99 1.91
CA THR A 111 -6.88 -18.25 1.94
C THR A 111 -7.03 -16.90 1.23
N VAL A 112 -7.72 -16.91 0.09
CA VAL A 112 -8.02 -15.68 -0.67
C VAL A 112 -8.92 -14.76 0.17
N LEU A 113 -9.97 -15.30 0.79
CA LEU A 113 -10.88 -14.51 1.61
C LEU A 113 -10.17 -13.86 2.82
N ILE A 114 -9.36 -14.64 3.55
CA ILE A 114 -8.56 -14.12 4.68
C ILE A 114 -7.59 -13.03 4.20
N THR A 115 -6.96 -13.24 3.05
CA THR A 115 -6.04 -12.24 2.46
C THR A 115 -6.76 -10.94 2.13
N VAL A 116 -7.93 -11.01 1.48
CA VAL A 116 -8.74 -9.83 1.16
C VAL A 116 -9.17 -9.09 2.43
N LEU A 117 -9.61 -9.82 3.46
CA LEU A 117 -9.98 -9.22 4.75
C LEU A 117 -8.77 -8.55 5.43
N ALA A 118 -7.59 -9.19 5.40
CA ALA A 118 -6.37 -8.63 5.96
C ALA A 118 -5.94 -7.35 5.23
N VAL A 119 -6.01 -7.34 3.89
CA VAL A 119 -5.69 -6.15 3.08
C VAL A 119 -6.68 -5.02 3.35
N PHE A 120 -7.98 -5.34 3.43
CA PHE A 120 -9.00 -4.36 3.76
C PHE A 120 -8.80 -3.76 5.17
N GLY A 121 -8.50 -4.61 6.16
CA GLY A 121 -8.16 -4.16 7.51
C GLY A 121 -6.93 -3.27 7.52
N GLY A 122 -5.88 -3.63 6.78
CA GLY A 122 -4.67 -2.83 6.61
C GLY A 122 -4.94 -1.47 5.97
N LEU A 123 -5.78 -1.41 4.93
CA LEU A 123 -6.21 -0.17 4.28
C LEU A 123 -6.91 0.77 5.27
N VAL A 124 -7.89 0.25 6.01
CA VAL A 124 -8.66 1.03 6.99
C VAL A 124 -7.76 1.50 8.14
N MET A 125 -6.89 0.63 8.65
CA MET A 125 -5.96 0.95 9.72
C MET A 125 -4.95 2.03 9.29
N TYR A 126 -4.39 1.89 8.08
CA TYR A 126 -3.45 2.88 7.53
C TYR A 126 -4.11 4.26 7.40
N TYR A 127 -5.37 4.31 6.94
CA TYR A 127 -6.14 5.54 6.86
C TYR A 127 -6.30 6.22 8.23
N PHE A 128 -6.74 5.46 9.26
CA PHE A 128 -6.93 6.02 10.60
C PHE A 128 -5.63 6.49 11.25
N ILE A 129 -4.54 5.73 11.12
CA ILE A 129 -3.24 6.15 11.64
C ILE A 129 -2.80 7.47 10.98
N ASN A 130 -2.93 7.56 9.67
CA ASN A 130 -2.60 8.77 8.94
C ASN A 130 -3.50 9.96 9.31
N MET A 131 -4.78 9.72 9.60
CA MET A 131 -5.71 10.73 10.08
C MET A 131 -5.32 11.24 11.48
N ILE A 132 -4.90 10.35 12.38
CA ILE A 132 -4.39 10.72 13.72
C ILE A 132 -3.20 11.67 13.58
N PHE A 133 -2.23 11.34 12.71
CA PHE A 133 -1.14 12.26 12.41
C PHE A 133 -1.66 13.58 11.84
N GLY A 134 -2.64 13.54 10.94
CA GLY A 134 -3.29 14.73 10.39
C GLY A 134 -3.81 15.69 11.46
N PHE A 135 -4.44 15.15 12.52
CA PHE A 135 -4.95 15.94 13.63
C PHE A 135 -3.89 16.50 14.59
N LEU A 136 -2.64 16.03 14.53
CA LEU A 136 -1.56 16.70 15.26
C LEU A 136 -1.40 18.17 14.83
N ALA A 137 -1.90 18.55 13.64
CA ALA A 137 -1.92 19.93 13.16
C ALA A 137 -2.66 20.93 14.07
N PHE A 138 -3.56 20.45 14.95
CA PHE A 138 -4.21 21.32 15.93
C PHE A 138 -3.23 21.87 16.98
N TRP A 139 -2.18 21.13 17.30
CA TRP A 139 -1.22 21.47 18.35
C TRP A 139 0.21 21.69 17.84
N SER A 140 0.53 21.17 16.65
CA SER A 140 1.88 21.21 16.08
C SER A 140 1.93 21.88 14.71
N PRO A 141 2.87 22.83 14.51
CA PRO A 141 3.15 23.42 13.20
C PRO A 141 3.87 22.46 12.25
N ASP A 142 4.40 21.34 12.73
CA ASP A 142 4.95 20.28 11.89
C ASP A 142 4.27 18.94 12.18
N VAL A 143 3.68 18.36 11.13
CA VAL A 143 3.00 17.05 11.12
C VAL A 143 3.77 16.06 10.25
N TRP A 144 4.66 16.55 9.39
CA TRP A 144 5.36 15.73 8.42
C TRP A 144 6.38 14.82 9.13
N ALA A 145 7.16 15.34 10.06
CA ALA A 145 8.20 14.57 10.74
C ALA A 145 7.67 13.33 11.50
N PRO A 146 6.62 13.42 12.35
CA PRO A 146 6.04 12.23 13.00
C PRO A 146 5.49 11.20 12.01
N ARG A 147 4.84 11.66 10.93
CA ARG A 147 4.32 10.78 9.88
C ARG A 147 5.45 10.09 9.13
N PHE A 148 6.54 10.80 8.84
CA PHE A 148 7.72 10.24 8.19
C PHE A 148 8.40 9.18 9.07
N LEU A 149 8.56 9.43 10.37
CA LEU A 149 9.11 8.44 11.30
C LEU A 149 8.26 7.16 11.33
N PHE A 150 6.93 7.30 11.38
CA PHE A 150 6.03 6.15 11.30
C PHE A 150 6.21 5.35 10.00
N PHE A 151 6.33 6.06 8.87
CA PHE A 151 6.59 5.42 7.58
C PHE A 151 7.91 4.64 7.60
N VAL A 152 9.01 5.20 8.11
CA VAL A 152 10.31 4.51 8.19
C VAL A 152 10.22 3.24 9.05
N ILE A 153 9.59 3.32 10.23
CA ILE A 153 9.44 2.16 11.12
C ILE A 153 8.61 1.07 10.44
N MET A 154 7.52 1.44 9.76
CA MET A 154 6.68 0.48 9.05
C MET A 154 7.46 -0.26 7.96
N PHE A 155 8.23 0.45 7.14
CA PHE A 155 9.00 -0.14 6.04
C PHE A 155 10.10 -1.08 6.54
N PHE A 156 10.72 -0.74 7.66
CA PHE A 156 11.71 -1.58 8.33
C PHE A 156 11.07 -2.87 8.85
N VAL A 157 9.96 -2.75 9.58
CA VAL A 157 9.25 -3.91 10.16
C VAL A 157 8.62 -4.79 9.07
N SER A 158 8.25 -4.23 7.92
CA SER A 158 7.70 -5.00 6.80
C SER A 158 8.74 -5.81 6.04
N GLY A 159 10.04 -5.66 6.34
CA GLY A 159 11.13 -6.35 5.63
C GLY A 159 11.28 -5.93 4.17
N SER A 160 10.88 -4.68 3.84
CA SER A 160 10.96 -4.15 2.47
C SER A 160 12.31 -3.50 2.13
N THR A 161 13.17 -3.31 3.13
CA THR A 161 14.52 -2.72 3.04
C THR A 161 15.59 -3.74 3.33
#